data_AF-F3G8T8-F1
#
_entry.id   AF-F3G8T8-F1
#
_cell.length_a   1.000
_cell.length_b   1.000
_cell.length_c   1.000
_cell.angle_alpha   90.00
_cell.angle_beta   90.00
_cell.angle_gamma   90.00
#
_symmetry.space_group_name_H-M   'P 1'
#
loop_
_entity.id
_entity.type
_entity.pdbx_description
1 polymer ?
#
loop_
_entity_poly.entity_id
_entity_poly.type
_entity_poly.pdbx_seq_one_letter_code
_entity_poly.pdbx_strand_id
1 'polypeptide(L)'
;MTADNALYIPPYKADDQDVVVELNNRFGAEAFTAQPTRTGMPVLWVERARLFEILTFLRNVPKPYSMLYDLHGVDERLRTNRRGLPGADFTVFYHLLSIERNSDVMIKVALSESDLSVPTITSIWPNANWYEREVWDMFGIDFPGHPHLSRIMMPPTWEGHPLRKDFPARATEFDPYSLTLAKQQLEEEAARFRPEDWGMKRSGANEDYMFLNLGPNHPSAHGAFRIILQLDGEEIVDCVPDIGYHHRGAEKMAERQSWHSFIPYTDRIDYLGGVMNNLPYVLSVEKLAGIKVPEKVDVIRIMMAEFFRITSHLLFLGTYIQDVGAMTPVFFTFTDRQKAYTVIEAITGFRLHPAWYRIGGVAHDLPRGWEKLVKDF
;
A
#
# COMPACT_ATOMS: atom_id res chain seq x y z
N MET A 1 29.19 -7.57 -24.70
CA MET A 1 29.08 -8.95 -25.20
C MET A 1 28.36 -9.76 -24.12
N THR A 2 27.14 -10.25 -24.25
CA THR A 2 26.11 -10.25 -25.30
C THR A 2 24.77 -9.86 -24.66
N ALA A 3 23.93 -9.15 -25.40
CA ALA A 3 22.65 -8.60 -24.96
C ALA A 3 21.50 -9.65 -24.92
N ASP A 4 21.82 -10.92 -24.65
CA ASP A 4 20.93 -12.07 -24.92
C ASP A 4 20.63 -12.98 -23.73
N ASN A 5 20.82 -12.52 -22.48
CA ASN A 5 20.06 -13.11 -21.37
C ASN A 5 18.68 -12.47 -21.33
N ALA A 6 17.85 -12.90 -22.29
CA ALA A 6 16.42 -12.65 -22.32
C ALA A 6 15.85 -12.78 -20.90
N LEU A 7 15.05 -11.79 -20.53
CA LEU A 7 14.24 -11.80 -19.32
C LEU A 7 13.51 -13.14 -19.25
N TYR A 8 14.05 -14.10 -18.48
CA TYR A 8 13.42 -15.39 -18.27
C TYR A 8 12.07 -15.15 -17.57
N ILE A 9 11.01 -15.21 -18.36
CA ILE A 9 9.62 -15.30 -17.92
C ILE A 9 9.42 -16.80 -17.66
N PRO A 10 9.15 -17.23 -16.41
CA PRO A 10 8.70 -18.60 -16.19
C PRO A 10 7.47 -18.83 -17.09
N PRO A 11 7.38 -19.96 -17.82
CA PRO A 11 6.17 -20.23 -18.59
C PRO A 11 4.99 -20.12 -17.63
N TYR A 12 4.05 -19.21 -17.93
CA TYR A 12 2.75 -19.20 -17.27
C TYR A 12 2.25 -20.64 -17.34
N LYS A 13 1.76 -21.18 -16.22
CA LYS A 13 1.16 -22.52 -16.23
C LYS A 13 0.10 -22.49 -17.32
N ALA A 14 0.41 -23.13 -18.44
CA ALA A 14 -0.43 -23.15 -19.63
C ALA A 14 -1.57 -24.13 -19.34
N ASP A 15 -2.53 -23.66 -18.56
CA ASP A 15 -3.86 -24.22 -18.55
C ASP A 15 -4.68 -23.41 -19.56
N ASP A 16 -5.77 -23.96 -20.11
CA ASP A 16 -6.68 -23.33 -21.09
C ASP A 16 -7.40 -22.04 -20.57
N GLN A 17 -6.85 -21.36 -19.56
CA GLN A 17 -7.38 -20.22 -18.81
C GLN A 17 -6.38 -19.04 -18.73
N ASP A 18 -5.46 -18.92 -19.68
CA ASP A 18 -4.58 -17.75 -19.77
C ASP A 18 -5.41 -16.50 -20.11
N VAL A 19 -5.46 -15.55 -19.17
CA VAL A 19 -6.14 -14.26 -19.32
C VAL A 19 -5.68 -13.49 -20.56
N VAL A 20 -4.41 -13.67 -20.98
CA VAL A 20 -3.87 -13.04 -22.18
C VAL A 20 -4.54 -13.61 -23.44
N VAL A 21 -4.81 -14.91 -23.45
CA VAL A 21 -5.53 -15.58 -24.55
C VAL A 21 -6.99 -15.13 -24.60
N GLU A 22 -7.65 -15.04 -23.44
CA GLU A 22 -9.03 -14.54 -23.36
C GLU A 22 -9.15 -13.09 -23.85
N LEU A 23 -8.22 -12.22 -23.44
CA LEU A 23 -8.16 -10.84 -23.90
C LEU A 23 -7.84 -10.75 -25.40
N ASN A 24 -6.93 -11.58 -25.90
CA ASN A 24 -6.60 -11.64 -27.33
C ASN A 24 -7.81 -12.09 -28.17
N ASN A 25 -8.53 -13.13 -27.73
CA ASN A 25 -9.72 -13.62 -28.41
C ASN A 25 -10.84 -12.58 -28.45
N ARG A 26 -10.97 -11.75 -27.41
CA ARG A 26 -12.02 -10.74 -27.31
C ARG A 26 -11.69 -9.42 -28.03
N PHE A 27 -10.46 -8.93 -27.87
CA PHE A 27 -10.07 -7.58 -28.28
C PHE A 27 -9.02 -7.54 -29.42
N GLY A 28 -8.43 -8.68 -29.75
CA GLY A 28 -7.34 -8.82 -30.70
C GLY A 28 -5.95 -8.55 -30.10
N ALA A 29 -4.91 -9.03 -30.77
CA ALA A 29 -3.53 -8.98 -30.27
C ALA A 29 -2.97 -7.54 -30.22
N GLU A 30 -3.52 -6.64 -31.03
CA GLU A 30 -3.11 -5.23 -31.08
C GLU A 30 -3.75 -4.39 -29.96
N ALA A 31 -4.69 -4.96 -29.18
CA ALA A 31 -5.38 -4.23 -28.12
C ALA A 31 -4.49 -3.93 -26.91
N PHE A 32 -3.39 -4.68 -26.74
CA PHE A 32 -2.50 -4.53 -25.61
C PHE A 32 -1.05 -4.86 -25.95
N THR A 33 -0.13 -4.28 -25.19
CA THR A 33 1.30 -4.62 -25.25
C THR A 33 1.72 -5.31 -23.96
N ALA A 34 2.17 -6.56 -24.05
CA ALA A 34 2.68 -7.29 -22.89
C ALA A 34 4.04 -6.72 -22.45
N GLN A 35 4.18 -6.42 -21.17
CA GLN A 35 5.42 -6.00 -20.54
C GLN A 35 6.12 -7.22 -19.91
N PRO A 36 7.35 -7.55 -20.31
CA PRO A 36 8.16 -8.54 -19.61
C PRO A 36 8.50 -8.05 -18.19
N THR A 37 8.20 -8.86 -17.18
CA THR A 37 8.48 -8.54 -15.76
C THR A 37 9.03 -9.76 -15.02
N ARG A 38 9.51 -9.52 -13.80
CA ARG A 38 9.83 -10.57 -12.83
C ARG A 38 8.70 -10.78 -11.82
N THR A 39 7.51 -10.23 -12.02
CA THR A 39 6.41 -10.35 -11.04
C THR A 39 5.88 -11.78 -10.99
N GLY A 40 5.80 -12.45 -12.14
CA GLY A 40 5.18 -13.78 -12.28
C GLY A 40 3.69 -13.72 -12.61
N MET A 41 3.17 -12.51 -12.87
CA MET A 41 1.81 -12.25 -13.36
C MET A 41 1.89 -11.52 -14.72
N PRO A 42 0.88 -11.68 -15.61
CA PRO A 42 0.80 -10.88 -16.83
C PRO A 42 0.68 -9.39 -16.51
N VAL A 43 1.48 -8.57 -17.20
CA VAL A 43 1.44 -7.11 -17.12
C VAL A 43 1.19 -6.56 -18.51
N LEU A 44 0.05 -5.93 -18.71
CA LEU A 44 -0.44 -5.53 -20.04
C LEU A 44 -0.67 -4.03 -20.09
N TRP A 45 -0.09 -3.38 -21.10
CA TRP A 45 -0.37 -1.98 -21.43
C TRP A 45 -1.56 -1.92 -22.37
N VAL A 46 -2.53 -1.08 -22.05
CA VAL A 46 -3.74 -0.89 -22.86
C VAL A 46 -3.93 0.58 -23.21
N GLU A 47 -4.59 0.84 -24.33
CA GLU A 47 -5.01 2.19 -24.67
C GLU A 47 -6.07 2.69 -23.69
N ARG A 48 -5.97 3.95 -23.25
CA ARG A 48 -6.93 4.57 -22.34
C ARG A 48 -8.38 4.43 -22.82
N ALA A 49 -8.62 4.54 -24.13
CA ALA A 49 -9.95 4.43 -24.73
C ALA A 49 -10.60 3.04 -24.53
N ARG A 50 -9.81 1.98 -24.39
CA ARG A 50 -10.28 0.60 -24.21
C ARG A 50 -10.27 0.16 -22.75
N LEU A 51 -9.71 0.97 -21.84
CA LEU A 51 -9.50 0.61 -20.45
C LEU A 51 -10.80 0.14 -19.78
N PHE A 52 -11.86 0.95 -19.86
CA PHE A 52 -13.12 0.66 -19.18
C PHE A 52 -13.75 -0.63 -19.69
N GLU A 53 -13.71 -0.87 -21.01
CA GLU A 53 -14.23 -2.08 -21.64
C GLU A 53 -13.44 -3.33 -21.22
N ILE A 54 -12.11 -3.24 -21.21
CA ILE A 54 -11.22 -4.35 -20.81
C ILE A 54 -11.44 -4.70 -19.34
N LEU A 55 -11.47 -3.70 -18.47
CA LEU A 55 -11.70 -3.92 -17.04
C LEU A 55 -13.09 -4.50 -16.76
N THR A 56 -14.12 -4.01 -17.45
CA THR A 56 -15.48 -4.55 -17.36
C THR A 56 -15.51 -6.01 -17.84
N PHE A 57 -14.79 -6.35 -18.90
CA PHE A 57 -14.65 -7.73 -19.34
C PHE A 57 -14.01 -8.59 -18.26
N LEU A 58 -12.86 -8.18 -17.70
CA LEU A 58 -12.15 -8.93 -16.64
C LEU A 58 -12.99 -9.12 -15.36
N ARG A 59 -13.90 -8.19 -15.06
CA ARG A 59 -14.88 -8.33 -13.97
C ARG A 59 -15.94 -9.40 -14.23
N ASN A 60 -16.21 -9.71 -15.50
CA ASN A 60 -17.33 -10.55 -15.94
C ASN A 60 -16.92 -11.85 -16.66
N VAL A 61 -15.63 -12.09 -16.88
CA VAL A 61 -15.16 -13.39 -17.40
C VAL A 61 -15.52 -14.54 -16.46
N PRO A 62 -15.63 -15.78 -16.95
CA PRO A 62 -15.72 -16.95 -16.08
C PRO A 62 -14.59 -16.94 -15.05
N LYS A 63 -14.85 -17.27 -13.78
CA LYS A 63 -13.87 -17.08 -12.69
C LYS A 63 -13.30 -15.65 -12.68
N PRO A 64 -14.11 -14.64 -12.35
CA PRO A 64 -13.78 -13.24 -12.61
C PRO A 64 -12.60 -12.75 -11.79
N TYR A 65 -12.03 -11.62 -12.21
CA TYR A 65 -11.14 -10.81 -11.39
C TYR A 65 -11.97 -9.99 -10.41
N SER A 66 -12.41 -10.65 -9.34
CA SER A 66 -13.38 -10.14 -8.38
C SER A 66 -12.82 -9.11 -7.41
N MET A 67 -11.50 -8.94 -7.34
CA MET A 67 -10.86 -7.99 -6.43
C MET A 67 -9.93 -7.04 -7.19
N LEU A 68 -10.17 -5.74 -7.07
CA LEU A 68 -9.16 -4.73 -7.34
C LEU A 68 -8.23 -4.71 -6.13
N TYR A 69 -7.09 -5.39 -6.25
CA TYR A 69 -6.13 -5.50 -5.16
C TYR A 69 -5.44 -4.16 -4.90
N ASP A 70 -5.03 -3.47 -5.97
CA ASP A 70 -4.33 -2.19 -5.90
C ASP A 70 -4.58 -1.37 -7.16
N LEU A 71 -4.58 -0.04 -7.02
CA LEU A 71 -4.61 0.93 -8.12
C LEU A 71 -3.75 2.10 -7.69
N HIS A 72 -2.67 2.36 -8.43
CA HIS A 72 -1.76 3.45 -8.10
C HIS A 72 -1.20 4.16 -9.33
N GLY A 73 -0.69 5.36 -9.11
CA GLY A 73 -0.01 6.18 -10.10
C GLY A 73 1.51 6.02 -10.05
N VAL A 74 2.17 6.32 -11.16
CA VAL A 74 3.63 6.44 -11.26
C VAL A 74 3.95 7.66 -12.12
N ASP A 75 4.78 8.56 -11.59
CA ASP A 75 5.37 9.64 -12.38
C ASP A 75 6.63 9.11 -13.10
N GLU A 76 6.51 8.95 -14.41
CA GLU A 76 7.49 8.34 -15.30
C GLU A 76 8.36 9.39 -16.02
N ARG A 77 8.15 10.70 -15.79
CA ARG A 77 8.82 11.80 -16.53
C ARG A 77 10.34 11.74 -16.52
N LEU A 78 10.94 11.21 -15.44
CA LEU A 78 12.40 11.08 -15.30
C LEU A 78 12.94 9.71 -15.74
N ARG A 79 12.11 8.82 -16.29
CA ARG A 79 12.53 7.49 -16.70
C ARG A 79 13.32 7.53 -18.01
N THR A 80 14.59 7.18 -17.93
CA THR A 80 15.49 7.13 -19.09
C THR A 80 15.46 5.80 -19.84
N ASN A 81 15.16 4.68 -19.18
CA ASN A 81 15.16 3.35 -19.79
C ASN A 81 13.76 2.73 -19.84
N ARG A 82 13.17 2.70 -21.04
CA ARG A 82 11.83 2.15 -21.27
C ARG A 82 11.80 0.77 -21.91
N ARG A 83 12.90 0.27 -22.49
CA ARG A 83 12.98 -1.09 -23.10
C ARG A 83 11.79 -1.44 -24.01
N GLY A 84 11.37 -0.52 -24.89
CA GLY A 84 10.25 -0.73 -25.81
C GLY A 84 8.84 -0.56 -25.21
N LEU A 85 8.72 -0.12 -23.95
CA LEU A 85 7.44 0.24 -23.35
C LEU A 85 6.88 1.54 -23.95
N PRO A 86 5.55 1.74 -23.90
CA PRO A 86 4.92 2.97 -24.38
C PRO A 86 5.54 4.23 -23.77
N GLY A 87 5.57 5.30 -24.56
CA GLY A 87 5.88 6.64 -24.07
C GLY A 87 4.79 7.10 -23.11
N ALA A 88 5.18 7.59 -21.94
CA ALA A 88 4.25 8.05 -20.90
C ALA A 88 4.98 9.02 -19.95
N ASP A 89 4.34 10.14 -19.62
CA ASP A 89 4.79 11.01 -18.54
C ASP A 89 4.30 10.46 -17.19
N PHE A 90 3.11 9.88 -17.18
CA PHE A 90 2.51 9.22 -16.04
C PHE A 90 1.97 7.85 -16.43
N THR A 91 1.90 6.93 -15.48
CA THR A 91 1.27 5.62 -15.65
C THR A 91 0.28 5.39 -14.51
N VAL A 92 -0.91 4.91 -14.84
CA VAL A 92 -1.84 4.34 -13.86
C VAL A 92 -1.85 2.83 -14.07
N PHE A 93 -1.75 2.07 -12.98
CA PHE A 93 -1.89 0.62 -13.04
C PHE A 93 -3.04 0.13 -12.18
N TYR A 94 -3.60 -1.00 -12.58
CA TYR A 94 -4.69 -1.71 -11.93
C TYR A 94 -4.21 -3.14 -11.70
N HIS A 95 -4.03 -3.52 -10.44
CA HIS A 95 -3.70 -4.88 -10.06
C HIS A 95 -4.98 -5.61 -9.67
N LEU A 96 -5.34 -6.60 -10.47
CA LEU A 96 -6.56 -7.36 -10.32
C LEU A 96 -6.23 -8.79 -9.89
N LEU A 97 -7.01 -9.29 -8.94
CA LEU A 97 -6.87 -10.65 -8.40
C LEU A 97 -8.14 -11.46 -8.67
N SER A 98 -7.95 -12.69 -9.14
CA SER A 98 -9.01 -13.70 -9.24
C SER A 98 -8.76 -14.82 -8.26
N ILE A 99 -9.60 -14.92 -7.23
CA ILE A 99 -9.51 -15.95 -6.19
C ILE A 99 -9.76 -17.33 -6.80
N GLU A 100 -10.77 -17.45 -7.66
CA GLU A 100 -11.17 -18.72 -8.27
C GLU A 100 -10.15 -19.27 -9.28
N ARG A 101 -9.42 -18.37 -9.97
CA ARG A 101 -8.30 -18.74 -10.85
C ARG A 101 -7.00 -18.94 -10.08
N ASN A 102 -6.90 -18.40 -8.87
CA ASN A 102 -5.65 -18.20 -8.14
C ASN A 102 -4.60 -17.51 -9.05
N SER A 103 -5.02 -16.43 -9.71
CA SER A 103 -4.20 -15.68 -10.66
C SER A 103 -4.43 -14.18 -10.55
N ASP A 104 -3.37 -13.45 -10.91
CA ASP A 104 -3.35 -11.99 -10.90
C ASP A 104 -3.12 -11.47 -12.33
N VAL A 105 -3.58 -10.26 -12.61
CA VAL A 105 -3.22 -9.52 -13.83
C VAL A 105 -3.05 -8.05 -13.50
N MET A 106 -2.04 -7.41 -14.12
CA MET A 106 -1.84 -5.98 -14.01
C MET A 106 -2.11 -5.28 -15.33
N ILE A 107 -3.06 -4.36 -15.35
CA ILE A 107 -3.39 -3.51 -16.49
C ILE A 107 -2.73 -2.14 -16.29
N LYS A 108 -2.08 -1.60 -17.31
CA LYS A 108 -1.40 -0.30 -17.27
C LYS A 108 -1.89 0.62 -18.38
N VAL A 109 -2.00 1.90 -18.07
CA VAL A 109 -2.33 2.95 -19.03
C VAL A 109 -1.27 4.04 -18.97
N ALA A 110 -0.78 4.41 -20.14
CA ALA A 110 0.14 5.53 -20.32
C ALA A 110 -0.65 6.84 -20.45
N LEU A 111 -0.18 7.89 -19.77
CA LEU A 111 -0.73 9.23 -19.81
C LEU A 111 0.36 10.26 -20.13
N SER A 112 -0.03 11.35 -20.78
CA SER A 112 0.80 12.54 -20.98
C SER A 112 0.50 13.61 -19.94
N GLU A 113 1.46 14.46 -19.61
CA GLU A 113 1.28 15.56 -18.66
C GLU A 113 0.18 16.55 -19.08
N SER A 114 -0.01 16.76 -20.38
CA SER A 114 -1.07 17.61 -20.91
C SER A 114 -2.48 17.03 -20.78
N ASP A 115 -2.60 15.75 -20.41
CA ASP A 115 -3.87 15.00 -20.38
C ASP A 115 -3.83 13.91 -19.29
N LEU A 116 -3.89 14.36 -18.04
CA LEU A 116 -3.85 13.51 -16.84
C LEU A 116 -5.24 13.10 -16.39
N SER A 117 -5.94 12.34 -17.23
CA SER A 117 -7.30 11.89 -16.94
C SER A 117 -7.52 10.44 -17.36
N VAL A 118 -8.22 9.66 -16.53
CA VAL A 118 -8.60 8.26 -16.79
C VAL A 118 -10.04 8.02 -16.32
N PRO A 119 -10.91 7.30 -17.04
CA PRO A 119 -12.27 7.06 -16.57
C PRO A 119 -12.30 6.37 -15.19
N THR A 120 -13.21 6.79 -14.31
CA THR A 120 -13.46 6.09 -13.04
C THR A 120 -13.93 4.65 -13.29
N ILE A 121 -13.57 3.75 -12.38
CA ILE A 121 -13.98 2.35 -12.38
C ILE A 121 -14.73 1.96 -11.11
N THR A 122 -15.19 2.96 -10.34
CA THR A 122 -16.00 2.79 -9.13
C THR A 122 -17.28 1.98 -9.35
N SER A 123 -17.85 2.03 -10.56
CA SER A 123 -18.99 1.20 -10.98
C SER A 123 -18.65 -0.27 -11.24
N ILE A 124 -17.37 -0.59 -11.44
CA ILE A 124 -16.89 -1.96 -11.65
C ILE A 124 -16.42 -2.57 -10.32
N TRP A 125 -15.59 -1.83 -9.57
CA TRP A 125 -15.14 -2.20 -8.22
C TRP A 125 -15.37 -1.02 -7.26
N PRO A 126 -16.22 -1.16 -6.23
CA PRO A 126 -16.50 -0.07 -5.29
C PRO A 126 -15.27 0.45 -4.55
N ASN A 127 -14.30 -0.41 -4.25
CA ASN A 127 -13.08 -0.02 -3.54
C ASN A 127 -12.12 0.85 -4.39
N ALA A 128 -12.35 0.98 -5.70
CA ALA A 128 -11.63 1.96 -6.53
C ALA A 128 -11.83 3.39 -6.02
N ASN A 129 -12.91 3.65 -5.27
CA ASN A 129 -13.19 4.97 -4.71
C ASN A 129 -12.03 5.53 -3.88
N TRP A 130 -11.36 4.67 -3.10
CA TRP A 130 -10.24 5.08 -2.27
C TRP A 130 -8.97 5.27 -3.08
N TYR A 131 -8.66 4.31 -3.94
CA TYR A 131 -7.45 4.33 -4.74
C TYR A 131 -7.44 5.48 -5.76
N GLU A 132 -8.56 5.76 -6.42
CA GLU A 132 -8.66 6.89 -7.37
C GLU A 132 -8.47 8.23 -6.66
N ARG A 133 -9.00 8.39 -5.43
CA ARG A 133 -8.74 9.56 -4.58
C ARG A 133 -7.27 9.65 -4.17
N GLU A 134 -6.65 8.54 -3.79
CA GLU A 134 -5.22 8.52 -3.45
C GLU A 134 -4.35 8.92 -4.63
N VAL A 135 -4.61 8.37 -5.82
CA VAL A 135 -3.87 8.72 -7.04
C VAL A 135 -4.07 10.18 -7.42
N TRP A 136 -5.29 10.70 -7.29
CA TRP A 136 -5.54 12.13 -7.49
C TRP A 136 -4.81 12.99 -6.44
N ASP A 137 -4.85 12.61 -5.16
CA ASP A 137 -4.20 13.36 -4.08
C ASP A 137 -2.66 13.39 -4.27
N MET A 138 -2.08 12.26 -4.62
CA MET A 138 -0.63 12.06 -4.74
C MET A 138 -0.03 12.48 -6.07
N PHE A 139 -0.77 12.35 -7.18
CA PHE A 139 -0.28 12.59 -8.54
C PHE A 139 -1.14 13.57 -9.36
N GLY A 140 -2.31 13.98 -8.89
CA GLY A 140 -3.19 14.90 -9.61
C GLY A 140 -3.70 14.36 -10.94
N ILE A 141 -3.87 13.04 -11.03
CA ILE A 141 -4.53 12.39 -12.17
C ILE A 141 -6.03 12.39 -11.87
N ASP A 142 -6.81 12.93 -12.79
CA ASP A 142 -8.26 13.07 -12.66
C ASP A 142 -9.01 11.79 -13.06
N PHE A 143 -10.17 11.59 -12.44
CA PHE A 143 -11.05 10.45 -12.67
C PHE A 143 -12.48 10.90 -12.97
N PRO A 144 -12.79 11.28 -14.23
CA PRO A 144 -14.11 11.77 -14.60
C PRO A 144 -15.21 10.76 -14.25
N GLY A 145 -16.25 11.25 -13.59
CA GLY A 145 -17.38 10.45 -13.10
C GLY A 145 -17.20 9.88 -11.69
N HIS A 146 -16.05 10.07 -11.04
CA HIS A 146 -15.84 9.62 -9.66
C HIS A 146 -16.82 10.33 -8.70
N PRO A 147 -17.49 9.61 -7.78
CA PRO A 147 -18.59 10.16 -6.98
C PRO A 147 -18.15 11.23 -5.96
N HIS A 148 -16.90 11.16 -5.48
CA HIS A 148 -16.38 12.09 -4.49
C HIS A 148 -14.85 12.19 -4.59
N LEU A 149 -14.34 12.86 -5.64
CA LEU A 149 -12.90 12.98 -5.87
C LEU A 149 -12.34 14.13 -5.02
N SER A 150 -11.80 13.80 -3.85
CA SER A 150 -11.27 14.73 -2.86
C SER A 150 -10.03 14.14 -2.17
N ARG A 151 -9.27 14.98 -1.46
CA ARG A 151 -8.04 14.54 -0.76
C ARG A 151 -8.39 13.46 0.25
N ILE A 152 -7.48 12.51 0.42
CA ILE A 152 -7.68 11.36 1.32
C ILE A 152 -6.49 11.13 2.25
N MET A 153 -5.27 11.46 1.81
CA MET A 153 -4.05 11.37 2.62
C MET A 153 -3.58 12.75 3.09
N MET A 154 -3.76 13.79 2.26
CA MET A 154 -3.29 15.13 2.56
C MET A 154 -4.41 16.01 3.13
N PRO A 155 -4.08 17.01 3.98
CA PRO A 155 -5.05 17.99 4.44
C PRO A 155 -5.74 18.71 3.27
N PRO A 156 -7.02 19.13 3.40
CA PRO A 156 -7.73 19.85 2.33
C PRO A 156 -7.02 21.11 1.83
N THR A 157 -6.25 21.75 2.71
CA THR A 157 -5.47 22.97 2.46
C THR A 157 -4.14 22.70 1.77
N TRP A 158 -3.76 21.43 1.57
CA TRP A 158 -2.49 21.07 0.95
C TRP A 158 -2.45 21.55 -0.50
N GLU A 159 -1.31 22.09 -0.90
CA GLU A 159 -1.06 22.55 -2.28
C GLU A 159 -0.12 21.58 -3.00
N GLY A 160 -0.51 21.17 -4.20
CA GLY A 160 0.25 20.23 -5.03
C GLY A 160 0.03 18.75 -4.71
N HIS A 161 0.96 17.93 -5.21
CA HIS A 161 0.84 16.47 -5.33
C HIS A 161 2.17 15.78 -4.93
N PRO A 162 2.27 15.24 -3.70
CA PRO A 162 3.55 14.86 -3.10
C PRO A 162 4.41 13.84 -3.86
N LEU A 163 3.80 12.94 -4.64
CA LEU A 163 4.51 11.86 -5.34
C LEU A 163 4.96 12.25 -6.76
N ARG A 164 4.64 13.46 -7.24
CA ARG A 164 5.20 13.96 -8.50
C ARG A 164 6.69 14.25 -8.40
N LYS A 165 7.46 14.05 -9.47
CA LYS A 165 8.93 14.25 -9.50
C LYS A 165 9.37 15.69 -9.25
N ASP A 166 8.58 16.65 -9.70
CA ASP A 166 8.76 18.09 -9.49
C ASP A 166 8.33 18.57 -8.10
N PHE A 167 7.64 17.74 -7.30
CA PHE A 167 7.30 18.11 -5.93
C PHE A 167 8.53 18.02 -5.00
N PRO A 168 8.81 19.07 -4.19
CA PRO A 168 9.94 19.06 -3.27
C PRO A 168 9.78 17.99 -2.17
N ALA A 169 10.89 17.43 -1.69
CA ALA A 169 10.83 16.35 -0.69
C ALA A 169 11.76 16.50 0.51
N ARG A 170 12.62 17.52 0.54
CA ARG A 170 13.43 17.87 1.73
C ARG A 170 12.80 19.07 2.41
N ALA A 171 12.83 19.07 3.73
CA ALA A 171 12.45 20.24 4.52
C ALA A 171 13.22 21.51 4.11
N THR A 172 14.47 21.36 3.63
CA THR A 172 15.28 22.49 3.14
C THR A 172 14.82 23.09 1.81
N GLU A 173 13.95 22.38 1.07
CA GLU A 173 13.33 22.88 -0.16
C GLU A 173 12.04 23.67 0.13
N PHE A 174 11.58 23.67 1.39
CA PHE A 174 10.41 24.42 1.85
C PHE A 174 10.85 25.59 2.74
N ASP A 175 10.02 26.62 2.76
CA ASP A 175 10.16 27.68 3.76
C ASP A 175 9.96 27.09 5.16
N PRO A 176 10.70 27.59 6.18
CA PRO A 176 10.51 27.15 7.56
C PRO A 176 9.04 27.23 7.97
N TYR A 177 8.50 26.12 8.46
CA TYR A 177 7.11 26.05 8.87
C TYR A 177 6.85 27.02 10.05
N SER A 178 5.90 27.93 9.86
CA SER A 178 5.36 28.77 10.93
C SER A 178 3.85 28.57 11.06
N LEU A 179 3.37 28.30 12.27
CA LEU A 179 1.94 28.23 12.58
C LEU A 179 1.47 29.60 13.06
N THR A 180 1.05 30.45 12.13
CA THR A 180 0.41 31.72 12.48
C THR A 180 -1.04 31.48 12.91
N LEU A 181 -1.63 32.42 13.66
CA LEU A 181 -3.05 32.32 14.06
C LEU A 181 -3.98 32.16 12.86
N ALA A 182 -3.74 32.91 11.78
CA ALA A 182 -4.52 32.81 10.55
C ALA A 182 -4.40 31.42 9.91
N LYS A 183 -3.19 30.85 9.86
CA LYS A 183 -2.97 29.49 9.35
C LYS A 183 -3.66 28.46 10.24
N GLN A 184 -3.56 28.59 11.56
CA GLN A 184 -4.25 27.71 12.49
C GLN A 184 -5.77 27.75 12.29
N GLN A 185 -6.37 28.94 12.19
CA GLN A 185 -7.81 29.08 11.96
C GLN A 185 -8.26 28.46 10.62
N LEU A 186 -7.45 28.61 9.57
CA LEU A 186 -7.71 28.00 8.27
C LEU A 186 -7.67 26.47 8.34
N GLU A 187 -6.67 25.89 8.99
CA GLU A 187 -6.58 24.44 9.20
C GLU A 187 -7.72 23.91 10.07
N GLU A 188 -8.09 24.64 11.13
CA GLU A 188 -9.22 24.27 12.00
C GLU A 188 -10.55 24.29 11.26
N GLU A 189 -10.81 25.30 10.42
CA GLU A 189 -12.02 25.36 9.60
C GLU A 189 -12.03 24.27 8.53
N ALA A 190 -10.89 23.99 7.90
CA ALA A 190 -10.76 22.92 6.91
C ALA A 190 -10.95 21.52 7.53
N ALA A 191 -10.57 21.33 8.80
CA ALA A 191 -10.75 20.07 9.52
C ALA A 191 -12.19 19.84 10.01
N ARG A 192 -13.07 20.85 9.91
CA ARG A 192 -14.48 20.71 10.28
C ARG A 192 -15.17 19.75 9.33
N PHE A 193 -15.73 18.70 9.91
CA PHE A 193 -16.49 17.72 9.17
C PHE A 193 -17.86 18.28 8.78
N ARG A 194 -18.21 18.15 7.49
CA ARG A 194 -19.50 18.53 6.93
C ARG A 194 -20.19 17.27 6.40
N PRO A 195 -21.21 16.73 7.10
CA PRO A 195 -21.87 15.47 6.71
C PRO A 195 -22.38 15.47 5.27
N GLU A 196 -22.93 16.61 4.84
CA GLU A 196 -23.45 16.83 3.50
C GLU A 196 -22.42 16.55 2.37
N ASP A 197 -21.13 16.83 2.59
CA ASP A 197 -20.07 16.60 1.59
C ASP A 197 -19.83 15.11 1.33
N TRP A 198 -20.25 14.26 2.28
CA TRP A 198 -20.12 12.81 2.23
C TRP A 198 -21.45 12.10 1.93
N GLY A 199 -22.50 12.84 1.59
CA GLY A 199 -23.82 12.29 1.30
C GLY A 199 -24.59 11.83 2.54
N MET A 200 -24.09 12.11 3.74
CA MET A 200 -24.74 11.77 5.00
C MET A 200 -25.95 12.68 5.24
N LYS A 201 -27.07 12.07 5.64
CA LYS A 201 -28.34 12.79 5.87
C LYS A 201 -28.47 13.13 7.35
N ARG A 202 -29.04 14.30 7.66
CA ARG A 202 -29.25 14.73 9.06
C ARG A 202 -30.57 14.22 9.66
N SER A 203 -31.56 13.92 8.83
CA SER A 203 -32.85 13.36 9.28
C SER A 203 -33.51 12.50 8.19
N GLY A 204 -34.31 11.53 8.64
CA GLY A 204 -35.23 10.71 7.85
C GLY A 204 -36.69 11.14 8.04
N ALA A 205 -37.64 10.33 7.56
CA ALA A 205 -39.07 10.65 7.70
C ALA A 205 -39.54 10.68 9.17
N ASN A 206 -38.91 9.89 10.05
CA ASN A 206 -39.29 9.72 11.46
C ASN A 206 -38.10 9.76 12.43
N GLU A 207 -36.86 10.02 11.96
CA GLU A 207 -35.62 9.84 12.74
C GLU A 207 -34.68 11.04 12.55
N ASP A 208 -34.03 11.47 13.64
CA ASP A 208 -32.95 12.46 13.62
C ASP A 208 -31.61 11.75 13.84
N TYR A 209 -30.68 11.88 12.88
CA TYR A 209 -29.39 11.21 12.96
C TYR A 209 -28.38 12.02 13.79
N MET A 210 -27.56 11.31 14.56
CA MET A 210 -26.45 11.90 15.31
C MET A 210 -25.12 11.66 14.61
N PHE A 211 -24.26 12.68 14.58
CA PHE A 211 -22.88 12.56 14.09
C PHE A 211 -21.90 12.48 15.26
N LEU A 212 -21.13 11.40 15.32
CA LEU A 212 -20.10 11.20 16.34
C LEU A 212 -18.71 11.18 15.69
N ASN A 213 -17.84 12.06 16.18
CA ASN A 213 -16.43 12.07 15.79
C ASN A 213 -15.61 11.21 16.77
N LEU A 214 -15.17 10.04 16.31
CA LEU A 214 -14.33 9.12 17.07
C LEU A 214 -12.86 9.29 16.64
N GLY A 215 -12.03 9.88 17.50
CA GLY A 215 -10.63 10.18 17.22
C GLY A 215 -10.38 11.63 16.77
N PRO A 216 -9.17 11.96 16.28
CA PRO A 216 -8.01 11.08 16.09
C PRO A 216 -7.35 10.66 17.41
N ASN A 217 -7.65 11.35 18.51
CA ASN A 217 -7.15 11.04 19.84
C ASN A 217 -8.21 10.28 20.64
N HIS A 218 -8.22 8.94 20.51
CA HIS A 218 -9.08 8.06 21.29
C HIS A 218 -8.33 6.78 21.65
N PRO A 219 -8.42 6.23 22.88
CA PRO A 219 -7.68 5.04 23.27
C PRO A 219 -7.89 3.84 22.34
N SER A 220 -9.13 3.62 21.88
CA SER A 220 -9.48 2.51 20.99
C SER A 220 -9.09 2.72 19.52
N ALA A 221 -8.51 3.88 19.16
CA ALA A 221 -8.05 4.15 17.80
C ALA A 221 -6.65 3.56 17.52
N HIS A 222 -5.90 3.15 18.55
CA HIS A 222 -4.56 2.56 18.47
C HIS A 222 -3.58 3.31 17.55
N GLY A 223 -3.66 4.63 17.56
CA GLY A 223 -2.90 5.50 16.69
C GLY A 223 -3.66 6.78 16.38
N ALA A 224 -3.21 7.51 15.35
CA ALA A 224 -3.93 8.66 14.84
C ALA A 224 -4.90 8.18 13.75
N PHE A 225 -6.11 7.83 14.17
CA PHE A 225 -7.18 7.40 13.27
C PHE A 225 -8.49 8.05 13.70
N ARG A 226 -9.16 8.69 12.74
CA ARG A 226 -10.43 9.38 12.96
C ARG A 226 -11.51 8.70 12.15
N ILE A 227 -12.65 8.44 12.76
CA ILE A 227 -13.84 7.91 12.11
C ILE A 227 -15.00 8.81 12.47
N ILE A 228 -15.71 9.30 11.46
CA ILE A 228 -16.98 9.99 11.66
C ILE A 228 -18.09 8.97 11.46
N LEU A 229 -18.93 8.81 12.48
CA LEU A 229 -20.05 7.89 12.50
C LEU A 229 -21.36 8.67 12.35
N GLN A 230 -22.24 8.20 11.46
CA GLN A 230 -23.65 8.56 11.45
C GLN A 230 -24.42 7.49 12.21
N LEU A 231 -25.15 7.90 13.25
CA LEU A 231 -25.83 7.02 14.19
C LEU A 231 -27.34 7.25 14.16
N ASP A 232 -28.10 6.16 14.19
CA ASP A 232 -29.52 6.14 14.57
C ASP A 232 -29.66 5.44 15.92
N GLY A 233 -29.80 6.23 16.98
CA GLY A 233 -29.68 5.72 18.35
C GLY A 233 -28.32 5.07 18.59
N GLU A 234 -28.29 3.74 18.68
CA GLU A 234 -27.09 2.92 18.89
C GLU A 234 -26.59 2.23 17.60
N GLU A 235 -27.36 2.29 16.51
CA GLU A 235 -27.01 1.64 15.24
C GLU A 235 -26.14 2.57 14.37
N ILE A 236 -25.06 2.02 13.81
CA ILE A 236 -24.21 2.72 12.84
C ILE A 236 -24.85 2.60 11.47
N VAL A 237 -25.30 3.73 10.93
CA VAL A 237 -25.92 3.83 9.58
C VAL A 237 -24.85 4.03 8.52
N ASP A 238 -23.85 4.86 8.81
CA ASP A 238 -22.76 5.18 7.89
C ASP A 238 -21.48 5.52 8.66
N CYS A 239 -20.33 5.36 8.01
CA CYS A 239 -19.04 5.72 8.57
C CYS A 239 -18.07 6.27 7.52
N VAL A 240 -17.39 7.34 7.88
CA VAL A 240 -16.34 7.96 7.08
C VAL A 240 -15.02 7.90 7.85
N PRO A 241 -14.11 6.98 7.49
CA PRO A 241 -12.74 7.00 8.00
C PRO A 241 -11.95 8.14 7.36
N ASP A 242 -11.37 8.98 8.20
CA ASP A 242 -10.47 10.08 7.86
C ASP A 242 -9.03 9.66 8.21
N ILE A 243 -8.21 9.45 7.18
CA ILE A 243 -6.87 8.88 7.26
C ILE A 243 -5.79 9.91 6.90
N GLY A 244 -4.53 9.48 6.79
CA GLY A 244 -3.44 10.38 6.38
C GLY A 244 -2.71 11.10 7.53
N TYR A 245 -3.23 11.07 8.76
CA TYR A 245 -2.55 11.65 9.94
C TYR A 245 -1.14 11.11 10.21
N HIS A 246 -0.85 9.89 9.77
CA HIS A 246 0.47 9.27 9.87
C HIS A 246 1.18 9.14 8.51
N HIS A 247 0.68 9.80 7.46
CA HIS A 247 1.33 9.84 6.16
C HIS A 247 2.64 10.61 6.25
N ARG A 248 3.75 9.96 5.89
CA ARG A 248 5.12 10.50 6.02
C ARG A 248 5.87 10.55 4.69
N GLY A 249 5.19 10.31 3.56
CA GLY A 249 5.80 10.31 2.23
C GLY A 249 6.91 9.26 2.07
N ALA A 250 6.75 8.06 2.65
CA ALA A 250 7.78 7.01 2.63
C ALA A 250 8.17 6.61 1.19
N GLU A 251 7.20 6.55 0.27
CA GLU A 251 7.43 6.28 -1.15
C GLU A 251 8.29 7.37 -1.81
N LYS A 252 7.97 8.65 -1.56
CA LYS A 252 8.77 9.77 -2.05
C LYS A 252 10.20 9.72 -1.52
N MET A 253 10.39 9.30 -0.27
CA MET A 253 11.71 9.10 0.31
C MET A 253 12.45 7.95 -0.38
N ALA A 254 11.77 6.86 -0.72
CA ALA A 254 12.36 5.71 -1.42
C ALA A 254 13.08 6.11 -2.72
N GLU A 255 12.51 7.04 -3.48
CA GLU A 255 13.07 7.51 -4.75
C GLU A 255 14.45 8.19 -4.61
N ARG A 256 14.72 8.73 -3.42
CA ARG A 256 15.94 9.50 -3.13
C ARG A 256 16.97 8.71 -2.32
N GLN A 257 16.61 7.52 -1.85
CA GLN A 257 17.52 6.64 -1.12
C GLN A 257 18.21 5.65 -2.05
N SER A 258 19.41 5.22 -1.67
CA SER A 258 19.96 3.99 -2.24
C SER A 258 19.12 2.80 -1.80
N TRP A 259 19.14 1.71 -2.56
CA TRP A 259 18.41 0.47 -2.22
C TRP A 259 18.69 -0.02 -0.80
N HIS A 260 19.94 0.07 -0.32
CA HIS A 260 20.28 -0.34 1.04
C HIS A 260 19.86 0.69 2.10
N SER A 261 19.98 1.98 1.77
CA SER A 261 19.63 3.07 2.69
C SER A 261 18.12 3.14 2.96
N PHE A 262 17.28 2.61 2.07
CA PHE A 262 15.83 2.57 2.26
C PHE A 262 15.35 1.45 3.20
N ILE A 263 16.15 0.40 3.44
CA ILE A 263 15.74 -0.74 4.27
C ILE A 263 15.14 -0.31 5.63
N PRO A 264 15.75 0.60 6.41
CA PRO A 264 15.19 1.02 7.70
C PRO A 264 13.85 1.77 7.62
N TYR A 265 13.44 2.27 6.45
CA TYR A 265 12.10 2.83 6.27
C TYR A 265 11.04 1.73 6.23
N THR A 266 11.37 0.57 5.64
CA THR A 266 10.43 -0.56 5.53
C THR A 266 10.06 -1.12 6.91
N ASP A 267 11.02 -1.18 7.86
CA ASP A 267 10.78 -1.52 9.28
C ASP A 267 9.73 -0.66 9.98
N ARG A 268 9.47 0.55 9.45
CA ARG A 268 8.66 1.59 10.11
C ARG A 268 7.30 1.80 9.45
N ILE A 269 6.99 1.04 8.39
CA ILE A 269 5.67 1.07 7.75
C ILE A 269 4.66 0.40 8.68
N ASP A 270 4.87 -0.88 8.98
CA ASP A 270 4.30 -1.51 10.17
C ASP A 270 5.37 -1.54 11.26
N TYR A 271 5.25 -0.67 12.26
CA TYR A 271 6.26 -0.53 13.29
C TYR A 271 6.41 -1.78 14.20
N LEU A 272 5.49 -2.74 14.10
CA LEU A 272 5.55 -4.02 14.82
C LEU A 272 6.23 -5.11 14.01
N GLY A 273 6.17 -5.02 12.67
CA GLY A 273 6.62 -6.07 11.77
C GLY A 273 8.13 -6.22 11.66
N GLY A 274 8.91 -5.19 12.01
CA GLY A 274 10.38 -5.20 11.94
C GLY A 274 10.91 -5.88 10.67
N VAL A 275 11.68 -6.96 10.84
CA VAL A 275 12.26 -7.71 9.70
C VAL A 275 11.23 -8.30 8.73
N MET A 276 9.99 -8.55 9.16
CA MET A 276 8.92 -9.02 8.26
C MET A 276 8.64 -8.00 7.16
N ASN A 277 8.76 -6.70 7.45
CA ASN A 277 8.57 -5.66 6.46
C ASN A 277 9.78 -5.46 5.55
N ASN A 278 10.99 -5.77 6.04
CA ASN A 278 12.16 -5.81 5.16
C ASN A 278 12.02 -6.92 4.10
N LEU A 279 11.43 -8.05 4.48
CA LEU A 279 11.40 -9.27 3.66
C LEU A 279 10.85 -9.05 2.24
N PRO A 280 9.63 -8.50 2.03
CA PRO A 280 9.12 -8.27 0.68
C PRO A 280 9.99 -7.30 -0.11
N TYR A 281 10.59 -6.30 0.55
CA TYR A 281 11.49 -5.35 -0.09
C TYR A 281 12.79 -6.03 -0.57
N VAL A 282 13.50 -6.74 0.32
CA VAL A 282 14.77 -7.40 -0.04
C VAL A 282 14.57 -8.50 -1.07
N LEU A 283 13.51 -9.30 -0.95
CA LEU A 283 13.19 -10.34 -1.93
C LEU A 283 12.87 -9.76 -3.30
N SER A 284 12.15 -8.63 -3.36
CA SER A 284 11.85 -7.95 -4.61
C SER A 284 13.12 -7.48 -5.32
N VAL A 285 14.05 -6.86 -4.57
CA VAL A 285 15.33 -6.39 -5.12
C VAL A 285 16.22 -7.56 -5.53
N GLU A 286 16.31 -8.62 -4.71
CA GLU A 286 17.08 -9.84 -5.02
C GLU A 286 16.54 -10.53 -6.29
N LYS A 287 15.22 -10.61 -6.44
CA LYS A 287 14.57 -11.16 -7.65
C LYS A 287 14.86 -10.33 -8.89
N LEU A 288 14.87 -9.00 -8.78
CA LEU A 288 15.24 -8.10 -9.88
C LEU A 288 16.71 -8.23 -10.27
N ALA A 289 17.60 -8.40 -9.28
CA ALA A 289 19.04 -8.55 -9.46
C ALA A 289 19.48 -9.97 -9.82
N GLY A 290 18.60 -10.98 -9.70
CA GLY A 290 18.93 -12.39 -9.91
C GLY A 290 19.81 -12.99 -8.81
N ILE A 291 19.77 -12.41 -7.61
CA ILE A 291 20.57 -12.87 -6.45
C ILE A 291 19.86 -14.06 -5.81
N LYS A 292 20.62 -15.13 -5.54
CA LYS A 292 20.18 -16.26 -4.71
C LYS A 292 21.00 -16.30 -3.43
N VAL A 293 20.33 -16.33 -2.28
CA VAL A 293 20.98 -16.43 -0.98
C VAL A 293 21.22 -17.91 -0.59
N PRO A 294 22.17 -18.21 0.30
CA PRO A 294 22.35 -19.55 0.84
C PRO A 294 21.14 -20.03 1.66
N GLU A 295 20.87 -21.33 1.69
CA GLU A 295 19.75 -21.92 2.46
C GLU A 295 19.75 -21.51 3.95
N LYS A 296 20.95 -21.41 4.56
CA LYS A 296 21.09 -20.92 5.93
C LYS A 296 20.47 -19.53 6.13
N VAL A 297 20.61 -18.64 5.16
CA VAL A 297 20.03 -17.29 5.21
C VAL A 297 18.51 -17.35 5.16
N ASP A 298 17.94 -18.21 4.33
CA ASP A 298 16.49 -18.39 4.27
C ASP A 298 15.95 -18.91 5.60
N VAL A 299 16.61 -19.89 6.23
CA VAL A 299 16.23 -20.39 7.55
C VAL A 299 16.29 -19.28 8.62
N ILE A 300 17.35 -18.47 8.63
CA ILE A 300 17.47 -17.32 9.54
C ILE A 300 16.32 -16.34 9.31
N ARG A 301 16.02 -16.01 8.04
CA ARG A 301 14.95 -15.07 7.67
C ARG A 301 13.56 -15.60 8.05
N ILE A 302 13.32 -16.89 7.90
CA ILE A 302 12.05 -17.50 8.32
C ILE A 302 11.95 -17.43 9.84
N MET A 303 12.94 -17.94 10.57
CA MET A 303 12.94 -17.94 12.04
C MET A 303 12.69 -16.55 12.61
N MET A 304 13.42 -15.54 12.12
CA MET A 304 13.26 -14.17 12.62
C MET A 304 11.91 -13.57 12.22
N ALA A 305 11.38 -13.85 11.02
CA ALA A 305 10.03 -13.42 10.65
C ALA A 305 8.97 -14.05 11.56
N GLU A 306 9.11 -15.32 11.94
CA GLU A 306 8.19 -16.00 12.84
C GLU A 306 8.18 -15.38 14.25
N PHE A 307 9.35 -14.98 14.77
CA PHE A 307 9.44 -14.23 16.03
C PHE A 307 8.66 -12.91 15.95
N PHE A 308 8.87 -12.14 14.89
CA PHE A 308 8.13 -10.88 14.70
C PHE A 308 6.63 -11.12 14.51
N ARG A 309 6.22 -12.20 13.82
CA ARG A 309 4.80 -12.60 13.69
C ARG A 309 4.19 -12.90 15.05
N ILE A 310 4.86 -13.70 15.88
CA ILE A 310 4.40 -14.01 17.25
C ILE A 310 4.27 -12.72 18.07
N THR A 311 5.27 -11.83 18.03
CA THR A 311 5.20 -10.56 18.78
C THR A 311 4.08 -9.63 18.30
N SER A 312 3.77 -9.64 17.00
CA SER A 312 2.67 -8.88 16.43
C SER A 312 1.32 -9.43 16.90
N HIS A 313 1.13 -10.74 16.86
CA HIS A 313 -0.09 -11.37 17.37
C HIS A 313 -0.28 -11.20 18.89
N LEU A 314 0.79 -11.27 19.68
CA LEU A 314 0.71 -11.03 21.12
C LEU A 314 0.21 -9.62 21.42
N LEU A 315 0.73 -8.61 20.70
CA LEU A 315 0.24 -7.24 20.87
C LEU A 315 -1.23 -7.13 20.45
N PHE A 316 -1.58 -7.61 19.25
CA PHE A 316 -2.96 -7.60 18.76
C PHE A 316 -3.92 -8.22 19.76
N LEU A 317 -3.61 -9.42 20.26
CA LEU A 317 -4.45 -10.12 21.23
C LEU A 317 -4.61 -9.32 22.53
N GLY A 318 -3.50 -8.78 23.06
CA GLY A 318 -3.52 -7.97 24.27
C GLY A 318 -4.39 -6.73 24.11
N THR A 319 -4.15 -5.94 23.06
CA THR A 319 -4.87 -4.67 22.83
C THR A 319 -6.33 -4.90 22.44
N TYR A 320 -6.63 -5.93 21.65
CA TYR A 320 -8.02 -6.26 21.30
C TYR A 320 -8.85 -6.61 22.53
N ILE A 321 -8.31 -7.45 23.42
CA ILE A 321 -9.02 -7.83 24.66
C ILE A 321 -9.15 -6.63 25.61
N GLN A 322 -8.16 -5.74 25.64
CA GLN A 322 -8.23 -4.47 26.35
C GLN A 322 -9.38 -3.60 25.84
N ASP A 323 -9.55 -3.47 24.53
CA ASP A 323 -10.62 -2.65 23.94
C ASP A 323 -12.01 -3.16 24.27
N VAL A 324 -12.17 -4.49 24.40
CA VAL A 324 -13.42 -5.12 24.86
C VAL A 324 -13.63 -4.95 26.37
N GLY A 325 -12.60 -4.53 27.11
CA GLY A 325 -12.69 -4.12 28.53
C GLY A 325 -11.87 -4.95 29.52
N ALA A 326 -11.15 -5.99 29.07
CA ALA A 326 -10.36 -6.85 29.95
C ALA A 326 -8.87 -6.45 29.96
N MET A 327 -8.43 -5.84 31.07
CA MET A 327 -7.07 -5.30 31.21
C MET A 327 -6.00 -6.36 31.51
N THR A 328 -6.33 -7.43 32.24
CA THR A 328 -5.34 -8.40 32.72
C THR A 328 -4.53 -9.09 31.60
N PRO A 329 -5.14 -9.55 30.48
CA PRO A 329 -4.41 -10.24 29.41
C PRO A 329 -3.32 -9.41 28.73
N VAL A 330 -3.41 -8.08 28.77
CA VAL A 330 -2.35 -7.18 28.27
C VAL A 330 -1.03 -7.46 28.98
N PHE A 331 -1.04 -7.62 30.30
CA PHE A 331 0.19 -7.82 31.06
C PHE A 331 0.85 -9.18 30.75
N PHE A 332 0.06 -10.22 30.49
CA PHE A 332 0.58 -11.53 30.10
C PHE A 332 1.19 -11.50 28.70
N THR A 333 0.46 -10.97 27.72
CA THR A 333 0.94 -10.87 26.34
C THR A 333 2.20 -10.00 26.22
N PHE A 334 2.30 -8.90 26.97
CA PHE A 334 3.50 -8.07 27.01
C PHE A 334 4.69 -8.76 27.70
N THR A 335 4.45 -9.58 28.72
CA THR A 335 5.50 -10.37 29.37
C THR A 335 6.10 -11.39 28.41
N ASP A 336 5.27 -12.09 27.62
CA ASP A 336 5.75 -13.04 26.62
C ASP A 336 6.42 -12.34 25.44
N ARG A 337 5.90 -11.18 25.03
CA ARG A 337 6.54 -10.33 24.01
C ARG A 337 7.93 -9.86 24.46
N GLN A 338 8.12 -9.57 25.75
CA GLN A 338 9.42 -9.23 26.32
C GLN A 338 10.42 -10.39 26.24
N LYS A 339 9.98 -11.65 26.39
CA LYS A 339 10.84 -12.83 26.19
C LYS A 339 11.28 -12.97 24.74
N ALA A 340 10.36 -12.80 23.80
CA ALA A 340 10.69 -12.78 22.36
C ALA A 340 11.70 -11.67 22.03
N TYR A 341 11.56 -10.48 22.64
CA TYR A 341 12.52 -9.40 22.47
C TYR A 341 13.92 -9.73 22.98
N THR A 342 14.08 -10.54 24.02
CA THR A 342 15.40 -11.00 24.44
C THR A 342 16.11 -11.79 23.34
N VAL A 343 15.38 -12.64 22.62
CA VAL A 343 15.92 -13.38 21.47
C VAL A 343 16.25 -12.43 20.31
N ILE A 344 15.31 -11.56 19.95
CA ILE A 344 15.46 -10.63 18.82
C ILE A 344 16.62 -9.67 19.05
N GLU A 345 16.73 -9.12 20.26
CA GLU A 345 17.80 -8.19 20.67
C GLU A 345 19.16 -8.89 20.68
N ALA A 346 19.24 -10.13 21.19
CA ALA A 346 20.49 -10.88 21.17
C ALA A 346 20.99 -11.14 19.74
N ILE A 347 20.09 -11.43 18.80
CA ILE A 347 20.43 -11.71 17.40
C ILE A 347 20.74 -10.44 16.62
N THR A 348 19.91 -9.40 16.76
CA THR A 348 19.92 -8.24 15.85
C THR A 348 20.50 -6.96 16.46
N GLY A 349 20.66 -6.92 17.79
CA GLY A 349 21.05 -5.72 18.54
C GLY A 349 19.93 -4.71 18.78
N PHE A 350 18.72 -4.95 18.25
CA PHE A 350 17.57 -4.06 18.40
C PHE A 350 16.31 -4.86 18.73
N ARG A 351 15.29 -4.19 19.28
CA ARG A 351 14.02 -4.82 19.68
C ARG A 351 12.90 -4.68 18.65
N LEU A 352 12.74 -3.47 18.09
CA LEU A 352 11.61 -3.10 17.23
C LEU A 352 12.00 -2.90 15.76
N HIS A 353 13.09 -2.17 15.50
CA HIS A 353 13.49 -1.77 14.14
C HIS A 353 14.95 -2.17 13.88
N PRO A 354 15.21 -3.46 13.60
CA PRO A 354 16.57 -3.98 13.53
C PRO A 354 17.29 -3.73 12.22
N ALA A 355 16.57 -3.47 11.11
CA ALA A 355 17.11 -3.38 9.76
C ALA A 355 18.11 -4.50 9.44
N TRP A 356 17.81 -5.73 9.90
CA TRP A 356 18.75 -6.85 9.91
C TRP A 356 18.86 -7.54 8.55
N TYR A 357 17.76 -7.61 7.81
CA TYR A 357 17.79 -8.18 6.47
C TYR A 357 18.46 -7.20 5.53
N ARG A 358 19.36 -7.73 4.71
CA ARG A 358 20.10 -6.97 3.70
C ARG A 358 19.83 -7.56 2.33
N ILE A 359 20.00 -6.76 1.29
CA ILE A 359 19.93 -7.26 -0.08
C ILE A 359 21.12 -8.20 -0.27
N GLY A 360 20.85 -9.48 -0.56
CA GLY A 360 21.84 -10.54 -0.63
C GLY A 360 22.07 -11.31 0.68
N GLY A 361 21.32 -11.02 1.75
CA GLY A 361 21.29 -11.89 2.93
C GLY A 361 20.89 -11.22 4.24
N VAL A 362 21.75 -11.31 5.25
CA VAL A 362 21.56 -10.75 6.60
C VAL A 362 22.80 -9.96 7.01
N ALA A 363 22.64 -9.00 7.93
CA ALA A 363 23.73 -8.11 8.35
C ALA A 363 24.89 -8.86 9.02
N HIS A 364 24.59 -9.81 9.91
CA HIS A 364 25.58 -10.71 10.52
C HIS A 364 25.01 -12.12 10.68
N ASP A 365 25.89 -13.09 10.90
CA ASP A 365 25.49 -14.46 11.26
C ASP A 365 24.94 -14.51 12.69
N LEU A 366 24.25 -15.61 13.04
CA LEU A 366 23.67 -15.80 14.36
C LEU A 366 24.77 -15.82 15.44
N PRO A 367 24.56 -15.14 16.60
CA PRO A 367 25.56 -15.07 17.67
C PRO A 367 25.73 -16.42 18.36
N ARG A 368 26.91 -16.68 18.95
CA ARG A 368 27.13 -17.93 19.71
C ARG A 368 26.12 -18.05 20.85
N GLY A 369 25.47 -19.22 20.96
CA GLY A 369 24.48 -19.48 22.02
C GLY A 369 23.05 -19.05 21.70
N TRP A 370 22.77 -18.52 20.49
CA TRP A 370 21.42 -18.15 20.05
C TRP A 370 20.41 -19.30 20.22
N GLU A 371 20.82 -20.54 19.96
CA GLU A 371 19.96 -21.72 20.03
C GLU A 371 19.33 -21.93 21.41
N LYS A 372 20.09 -21.63 22.46
CA LYS A 372 19.59 -21.77 23.83
C LYS A 372 18.48 -20.75 24.09
N LEU A 373 18.68 -19.49 23.67
CA LEU A 373 17.69 -18.44 23.82
C LEU A 373 16.39 -18.76 23.07
N VAL A 374 16.50 -19.34 21.87
CA VAL A 374 15.34 -19.78 21.08
C VAL A 374 14.61 -20.98 21.71
N LYS A 375 15.34 -21.91 22.34
CA LYS A 375 14.73 -23.09 23.01
C LYS A 375 14.12 -22.75 24.37
N ASP A 376 14.65 -21.74 25.06
CA ASP A 376 14.17 -21.27 26.35
C ASP A 376 12.91 -20.38 26.21
N PHE A 377 12.69 -19.82 25.01
CA PHE A 377 11.44 -19.15 24.60
C PHE A 377 10.38 -20.19 24.22
#